data_AF-U9UPK6-F1
#
_entry.id   AF-U9UPK6-F1
#
_cell.length_a   1.000
_cell.length_b   1.000
_cell.length_c   1.000
_cell.angle_alpha   90.00
_cell.angle_beta   90.00
_cell.angle_gamma   90.00
#
_symmetry.space_group_name_H-M   'P 1'
#
loop_
_entity.id
_entity.type
_entity.pdbx_description
1 polymer ?
#
loop_
_entity_poly.entity_id
_entity_poly.type
_entity_poly.pdbx_seq_one_letter_code
_entity_poly.pdbx_strand_id
1 'polypeptide(L)'
;MVKNTCQLSVMLVDSGLLVNELHYGPYSRFWWDFSTENNTVNFPIRLGQKVKVFLNGNDFFLRVIKGANNLPEYYCISDQVEVIEASLTKAILTVYANIFKNSTRYSGHAIMGWNDENILEKLKNDVEFFPIICLFGKFQNTFEKQQGIFVSEIENKYCVVEIYQDSQLKKRFTGISPDDVWKNTRLIQQYNGTQLFGLTSSVIQQLVRKYQVPTCKLKNWQDESIMKPLFNYHLKKRTLTNINWHQFVISWAKSDVTIIDLKSHLKIIYPHNYNFDEREFRAWKAILHASGCTNVTPWLCGKSEVNFAEYRENYIVQGNLLWCHFCNVEVDHKRKDSVDKHIETVKHLNNKNKNNSNSLLQRTLPSFENTLNEREKINKEIVEAFTYADIPLEKIEKLKPFLLNHCKNGGLITGANQLREKYLPLSYEVELQKLKNDIVDKIICLTIDETTDHCGRHA
;
A
#
# COMPACT_ATOMS: atom_id res chain seq x y z
N MET A 1 20.44 -48.91 17.72
CA MET A 1 21.61 -48.45 16.95
C MET A 1 21.51 -46.94 16.79
N VAL A 2 22.30 -46.18 17.54
CA VAL A 2 22.43 -44.73 17.36
C VAL A 2 23.15 -44.52 16.03
N LYS A 3 22.47 -43.92 15.05
CA LYS A 3 23.12 -43.48 13.80
C LYS A 3 24.06 -42.33 14.18
N ASN A 4 25.35 -42.62 14.35
CA ASN A 4 26.38 -41.60 14.36
C ASN A 4 26.39 -40.92 12.99
N THR A 5 25.69 -39.80 12.86
CA THR A 5 25.85 -38.87 11.73
C THR A 5 27.21 -38.22 11.87
N CYS A 6 28.16 -38.60 11.01
CA CYS A 6 29.44 -37.93 10.88
C CYS A 6 29.16 -36.46 10.50
N GLN A 7 29.36 -35.55 11.45
CA GLN A 7 29.11 -34.13 11.25
C GLN A 7 30.25 -33.57 10.39
N LEU A 8 29.95 -33.24 9.13
CA LEU A 8 30.90 -32.64 8.21
C LEU A 8 31.32 -31.26 8.74
N SER A 9 32.63 -31.05 8.93
CA SER A 9 33.17 -29.74 9.30
C SER A 9 33.17 -28.83 8.08
N VAL A 10 32.21 -27.92 8.01
CA VAL A 10 32.08 -26.91 6.94
C VAL A 10 32.57 -25.56 7.44
N MET A 11 33.40 -24.89 6.65
CA MET A 11 33.87 -23.53 6.94
C MET A 11 33.20 -22.54 5.99
N LEU A 12 32.42 -21.61 6.53
CA LEU A 12 31.91 -20.45 5.78
C LEU A 12 33.07 -19.47 5.53
N VAL A 13 33.47 -19.31 4.27
CA VAL A 13 34.55 -18.41 3.85
C VAL A 13 34.02 -17.00 3.60
N ASP A 14 32.84 -16.91 2.98
CA ASP A 14 32.17 -15.64 2.69
C ASP A 14 30.65 -15.87 2.79
N SER A 15 29.94 -14.98 3.49
CA SER A 15 28.49 -15.03 3.60
C SER A 15 27.80 -14.65 2.29
N GLY A 16 28.45 -13.90 1.41
CA GLY A 16 27.83 -13.36 0.20
C GLY A 16 26.86 -12.22 0.47
N LEU A 17 26.19 -11.79 -0.61
CA LEU A 17 25.36 -10.57 -0.65
C LEU A 17 23.87 -10.90 -0.82
N LEU A 18 23.05 -10.09 -0.15
CA LEU A 18 21.63 -9.95 -0.45
C LEU A 18 21.46 -8.94 -1.59
N VAL A 19 20.88 -9.40 -2.70
CA VAL A 19 20.58 -8.58 -3.88
C VAL A 19 19.07 -8.43 -3.98
N ASN A 20 18.57 -7.20 -3.95
CA ASN A 20 17.15 -6.88 -3.87
C ASN A 20 16.32 -7.60 -4.96
N GLU A 21 16.74 -7.49 -6.22
CA GLU A 21 16.06 -8.12 -7.37
C GLU A 21 15.93 -9.64 -7.27
N LEU A 22 16.92 -10.30 -6.65
CA LEU A 22 16.99 -11.76 -6.55
C LEU A 22 16.24 -12.28 -5.31
N HIS A 23 16.42 -11.62 -4.16
CA HIS A 23 15.95 -12.11 -2.88
C HIS A 23 14.55 -11.58 -2.54
N TYR A 24 14.17 -10.42 -3.08
CA TYR A 24 12.93 -9.74 -2.76
C TYR A 24 12.06 -9.44 -3.99
N GLY A 25 12.56 -9.75 -5.19
CA GLY A 25 11.84 -9.61 -6.45
C GLY A 25 11.19 -10.92 -6.97
N PRO A 26 10.86 -10.98 -8.28
CA PRO A 26 10.20 -12.12 -8.92
C PRO A 26 10.93 -13.47 -8.79
N TYR A 27 12.23 -13.43 -8.50
CA TYR A 27 13.09 -14.62 -8.37
C TYR A 27 13.24 -15.10 -6.92
N SER A 28 12.69 -14.38 -5.95
CA SER A 28 12.82 -14.66 -4.50
C SER A 28 12.58 -16.13 -4.14
N ARG A 29 11.61 -16.80 -4.79
CA ARG A 29 11.34 -18.23 -4.58
C ARG A 29 12.50 -19.19 -4.82
N PHE A 30 13.51 -18.77 -5.57
CA PHE A 30 14.70 -19.57 -5.88
C PHE A 30 15.90 -19.21 -5.00
N TRP A 31 15.90 -18.01 -4.41
CA TRP A 31 17.02 -17.46 -3.63
C TRP A 31 16.80 -17.57 -2.12
N TRP A 32 15.83 -18.38 -1.70
CA TRP A 32 15.49 -18.62 -0.31
C TRP A 32 15.13 -20.09 -0.14
N ASP A 33 15.57 -20.68 0.96
CA ASP A 33 15.14 -22.01 1.39
C ASP A 33 13.99 -21.85 2.39
N PHE A 34 12.85 -22.45 2.08
CA PHE A 34 11.63 -22.42 2.89
C PHE A 34 11.32 -23.82 3.35
N SER A 35 11.53 -24.10 4.65
CA SER A 35 11.14 -25.39 5.20
C SER A 35 9.61 -25.51 5.25
N THR A 36 9.08 -26.58 4.65
CA THR A 36 7.64 -26.88 4.60
C THR A 36 7.11 -27.53 5.87
N GLU A 37 7.95 -27.86 6.83
CA GLU A 37 7.57 -28.56 8.05
C GLU A 37 8.01 -27.73 9.28
N ASN A 38 7.03 -27.21 10.01
CA ASN A 38 7.17 -26.73 11.39
C ASN A 38 8.42 -25.88 11.71
N ASN A 39 8.41 -24.60 11.32
CA ASN A 39 9.24 -23.55 11.93
C ASN A 39 10.78 -23.71 11.89
N THR A 40 11.33 -24.67 11.17
CA THR A 40 12.79 -24.79 11.05
C THR A 40 13.31 -23.93 9.90
N VAL A 41 13.63 -22.67 10.25
CA VAL A 41 14.64 -21.82 9.62
C VAL A 41 14.44 -21.50 8.12
N ASN A 42 13.72 -20.40 7.84
CA ASN A 42 13.88 -19.71 6.55
C ASN A 42 15.25 -19.03 6.51
N PHE A 43 16.01 -19.21 5.42
CA PHE A 43 17.28 -18.51 5.23
C PHE A 43 17.51 -18.16 3.75
N PRO A 44 18.25 -17.06 3.48
CA PRO A 44 18.57 -16.68 2.12
C PRO A 44 19.73 -17.52 1.58
N ILE A 45 19.61 -17.92 0.31
CA ILE A 45 20.74 -18.42 -0.48
C ILE A 45 21.43 -17.19 -1.05
N ARG A 46 22.61 -16.80 -0.54
CA ARG A 46 23.20 -15.50 -0.88
C ARG A 46 24.08 -15.55 -2.12
N LEU A 47 24.02 -14.49 -2.94
CA LEU A 47 24.88 -14.38 -4.12
C LEU A 47 26.34 -14.23 -3.69
N GLY A 48 27.22 -15.09 -4.20
CA GLY A 48 28.63 -15.08 -3.86
C GLY A 48 28.96 -15.82 -2.55
N GLN A 49 27.99 -16.39 -1.83
CA GLN A 49 28.23 -17.21 -0.65
C GLN A 49 29.28 -18.27 -0.97
N LYS A 50 30.34 -18.35 -0.16
CA LYS A 50 31.47 -19.25 -0.38
C LYS A 50 31.73 -20.11 0.84
N VAL A 51 31.86 -21.42 0.63
CA VAL A 51 32.23 -22.38 1.68
C VAL A 51 33.45 -23.18 1.27
N LYS A 52 34.15 -23.68 2.29
CA LYS A 52 35.25 -24.62 2.17
C LYS A 52 34.89 -25.89 2.96
N VAL A 53 35.06 -27.05 2.35
CA VAL A 53 34.90 -28.34 3.02
C VAL A 53 36.07 -29.26 2.67
N PHE A 54 36.55 -30.02 3.64
CA PHE A 54 37.62 -31.00 3.44
C PHE A 54 37.01 -32.38 3.23
N LEU A 55 37.18 -32.96 2.04
CA LEU A 55 36.60 -34.24 1.66
C LEU A 55 37.68 -35.16 1.09
N ASN A 56 37.80 -36.35 1.68
CA ASN A 56 38.70 -37.41 1.19
C ASN A 56 40.14 -36.95 0.92
N GLY A 57 40.66 -36.06 1.78
CA GLY A 57 42.04 -35.55 1.67
C GLY A 57 42.18 -34.24 0.91
N ASN A 58 41.13 -33.74 0.25
CA ASN A 58 41.19 -32.53 -0.59
C ASN A 58 40.26 -31.43 -0.13
N ASP A 59 40.66 -30.19 -0.38
CA ASP A 59 39.84 -29.00 -0.16
C ASP A 59 38.88 -28.79 -1.34
N PHE A 60 37.59 -28.66 -1.03
CA PHE A 60 36.55 -28.27 -1.98
C PHE A 60 36.08 -26.87 -1.66
N PHE A 61 36.03 -26.02 -2.67
CA PHE A 61 35.47 -24.67 -2.58
C PHE A 61 34.20 -24.59 -3.39
N LEU A 62 33.12 -24.13 -2.76
CA LEU A 62 31.84 -23.95 -3.41
C LEU A 62 31.44 -22.49 -3.33
N ARG A 63 30.82 -21.99 -4.41
CA ARG A 63 30.31 -20.63 -4.49
C ARG A 63 28.94 -20.61 -5.18
N VAL A 64 28.01 -19.85 -4.60
CA VAL A 64 26.73 -19.53 -5.24
C VAL A 64 26.94 -18.41 -6.26
N ILE A 65 26.51 -18.61 -7.50
CA ILE A 65 26.61 -17.64 -8.59
C ILE A 65 25.24 -17.41 -9.23
N LYS A 66 25.12 -16.33 -10.00
CA LYS A 66 23.92 -15.95 -10.75
C LYS A 66 23.98 -16.54 -12.16
N GLY A 67 23.05 -17.43 -12.50
CA GLY A 67 22.93 -18.04 -13.83
C GLY A 67 22.18 -17.17 -14.85
N ALA A 68 22.05 -17.67 -16.08
CA ALA A 68 21.51 -16.93 -17.23
C ALA A 68 20.06 -16.40 -17.05
N ASN A 69 19.25 -17.08 -16.22
CA ASN A 69 17.84 -16.73 -15.97
C ASN A 69 17.60 -16.12 -14.58
N ASN A 70 18.60 -15.49 -13.98
CA ASN A 70 18.56 -15.01 -12.58
C ASN A 70 18.29 -16.14 -11.56
N LEU A 71 18.57 -17.39 -11.93
CA LEU A 71 18.49 -18.56 -11.04
C LEU A 71 19.84 -18.78 -10.35
N PRO A 72 19.86 -19.34 -9.14
CA PRO A 72 21.10 -19.73 -8.49
C PRO A 72 21.75 -20.90 -9.24
N GLU A 73 23.03 -20.76 -9.53
CA GLU A 73 23.90 -21.83 -10.01
C GLU A 73 25.06 -22.01 -9.02
N TYR A 74 25.68 -23.17 -9.05
CA TYR A 74 26.66 -23.57 -8.05
C TYR A 74 27.98 -23.90 -8.73
N TYR A 75 28.97 -23.05 -8.47
CA TYR A 75 30.35 -23.28 -8.86
C TYR A 75 31.02 -24.14 -7.79
N CYS A 76 31.66 -25.23 -8.21
CA CYS A 76 32.44 -26.11 -7.35
C CYS A 76 33.83 -26.30 -7.97
N ILE A 77 34.87 -26.14 -7.16
CA ILE A 77 36.25 -26.40 -7.56
C ILE A 77 36.98 -27.17 -6.47
N SER A 78 37.78 -28.14 -6.88
CA SER A 78 38.78 -28.81 -6.06
C SER A 78 39.95 -29.22 -6.94
N ASP A 79 41.17 -29.02 -6.45
CA ASP A 79 42.41 -29.16 -7.20
C ASP A 79 42.40 -28.35 -8.52
N GLN A 80 42.22 -29.03 -9.66
CA GLN A 80 42.19 -28.44 -11.01
C GLN A 80 40.86 -28.72 -11.73
N VAL A 81 39.88 -29.31 -11.04
CA VAL A 81 38.59 -29.63 -11.62
C VAL A 81 37.57 -28.60 -11.14
N GLU A 82 37.02 -27.85 -12.09
CA GLU A 82 35.95 -26.89 -11.85
C GLU A 82 34.69 -27.25 -12.65
N VAL A 83 33.54 -27.00 -12.04
CA VAL A 83 32.22 -27.28 -12.62
C VAL A 83 31.23 -26.20 -12.18
N ILE A 84 30.34 -25.81 -13.10
CA ILE A 84 29.16 -25.02 -12.81
C ILE A 84 27.93 -25.89 -13.10
N GLU A 85 27.05 -26.04 -12.11
CA GLU A 85 25.82 -26.83 -12.25
C GLU A 85 24.64 -26.11 -11.60
N ALA A 86 23.43 -26.38 -12.10
CA ALA A 86 22.19 -25.85 -11.54
C ALA A 86 21.82 -26.47 -10.18
N SER A 87 22.45 -27.59 -9.81
CA SER A 87 22.27 -28.26 -8.52
C SER A 87 23.60 -28.42 -7.80
N LEU A 88 23.62 -27.96 -6.56
CA LEU A 88 24.77 -28.06 -5.67
C LEU A 88 25.26 -29.50 -5.48
N THR A 89 24.34 -30.45 -5.24
CA THR A 89 24.67 -31.87 -5.12
C THR A 89 25.34 -32.37 -6.40
N LYS A 90 24.80 -32.01 -7.57
CA LYS A 90 25.38 -32.40 -8.86
C LYS A 90 26.77 -31.81 -9.04
N ALA A 91 26.98 -30.53 -8.72
CA ALA A 91 28.29 -29.88 -8.79
C ALA A 91 29.36 -30.65 -8.01
N ILE A 92 29.05 -31.03 -6.76
CA ILE A 92 29.95 -31.81 -5.90
C ILE A 92 30.19 -33.20 -6.47
N LEU A 93 29.13 -33.92 -6.85
CA LEU A 93 29.25 -35.28 -7.36
C LEU A 93 30.13 -35.33 -8.62
N THR A 94 29.97 -34.36 -9.52
CA THR A 94 30.78 -34.29 -10.75
C THR A 94 32.26 -34.03 -10.44
N VAL A 95 32.57 -33.03 -9.60
CA VAL A 95 33.97 -32.75 -9.22
C VAL A 95 34.58 -33.94 -8.47
N TYR A 96 33.87 -34.53 -7.51
CA TYR A 96 34.33 -35.68 -6.74
C TYR A 96 34.60 -36.90 -7.63
N ALA A 97 33.69 -37.22 -8.54
CA ALA A 97 33.86 -38.34 -9.47
C ALA A 97 35.04 -38.12 -10.43
N ASN A 98 35.27 -36.89 -10.85
CA ASN A 98 36.39 -36.55 -11.73
C ASN A 98 37.75 -36.72 -11.05
N ILE A 99 37.86 -36.35 -9.77
CA ILE A 99 39.10 -36.43 -8.99
C ILE A 99 39.36 -37.87 -8.53
N PHE A 100 38.38 -38.50 -7.89
CA PHE A 100 38.58 -39.79 -7.20
C PHE A 100 38.16 -41.02 -8.03
N LYS A 101 37.60 -40.81 -9.23
CA LYS A 101 37.08 -41.88 -10.10
C LYS A 101 36.08 -42.81 -9.40
N ASN A 102 35.35 -42.26 -8.42
CA ASN A 102 34.33 -42.98 -7.66
C ASN A 102 33.13 -42.05 -7.36
N SER A 103 31.97 -42.64 -7.13
CA SER A 103 30.78 -41.91 -6.71
C SER A 103 30.81 -41.60 -5.20
N THR A 104 30.20 -40.49 -4.82
CA THR A 104 29.91 -40.17 -3.41
C THR A 104 28.41 -39.97 -3.23
N ARG A 105 27.96 -39.85 -1.98
CA ARG A 105 26.56 -39.57 -1.60
C ARG A 105 26.44 -38.31 -0.75
N TYR A 106 27.42 -37.41 -0.83
CA TYR A 106 27.34 -36.16 -0.09
C TYR A 106 26.14 -35.33 -0.56
N SER A 107 25.39 -34.81 0.42
CA SER A 107 24.32 -33.85 0.16
C SER A 107 24.93 -32.47 -0.04
N GLY A 108 24.56 -31.79 -1.13
CA GLY A 108 24.94 -30.40 -1.34
C GLY A 108 24.51 -29.52 -0.16
N HIS A 109 23.27 -29.69 0.31
CA HIS A 109 22.72 -28.92 1.43
C HIS A 109 23.59 -29.04 2.69
N ALA A 110 24.07 -30.26 3.01
CA ALA A 110 24.97 -30.47 4.13
C ALA A 110 26.36 -29.84 3.90
N ILE A 111 26.89 -29.92 2.68
CA ILE A 111 28.21 -29.35 2.32
C ILE A 111 28.21 -27.82 2.35
N MET A 112 27.09 -27.16 2.02
CA MET A 112 26.96 -25.71 2.18
C MET A 112 26.81 -25.26 3.63
N GLY A 113 26.73 -26.21 4.58
CA GLY A 113 26.55 -25.89 5.98
C GLY A 113 25.14 -25.40 6.32
N TRP A 114 24.16 -25.67 5.46
CA TRP A 114 22.77 -25.27 5.69
C TRP A 114 22.06 -26.13 6.76
N ASN A 115 22.76 -27.11 7.33
CA ASN A 115 22.37 -27.82 8.56
C ASN A 115 23.05 -27.27 9.83
N ASP A 116 23.99 -26.33 9.69
CA ASP A 116 24.75 -25.77 10.82
C ASP A 116 24.11 -24.46 11.29
N GLU A 117 23.58 -24.47 12.52
CA GLU A 117 22.90 -23.31 13.11
C GLU A 117 23.79 -22.05 13.15
N ASN A 118 25.10 -22.19 13.37
CA ASN A 118 26.00 -21.03 13.41
C ASN A 118 26.17 -20.39 12.02
N ILE A 119 26.19 -21.21 10.97
CA ILE A 119 26.25 -20.70 9.60
C ILE A 119 24.91 -20.04 9.25
N LEU A 120 23.80 -20.69 9.60
CA LEU A 120 22.46 -20.15 9.37
C LEU A 120 22.23 -18.81 10.09
N GLU A 121 22.70 -18.65 11.33
CA GLU A 121 22.64 -17.36 12.03
C GLU A 121 23.42 -16.27 11.28
N LYS A 122 24.64 -16.57 10.82
CA LYS A 122 25.43 -15.62 10.02
C LYS A 122 24.72 -15.21 8.74
N LEU A 123 24.04 -16.14 8.06
CA LEU A 123 23.28 -15.85 6.85
C LEU A 123 21.99 -15.05 7.11
N LYS A 124 21.59 -14.85 8.37
CA LYS A 124 20.38 -14.10 8.75
C LYS A 124 20.65 -12.71 9.33
N ASN A 125 21.87 -12.40 9.75
CA ASN A 125 22.17 -11.23 10.57
C ASN A 125 21.78 -9.86 9.96
N ASP A 126 21.87 -9.72 8.64
CA ASP A 126 21.55 -8.52 7.86
C ASP A 126 20.30 -8.70 6.98
N VAL A 127 19.45 -9.68 7.30
CA VAL A 127 18.15 -9.85 6.65
C VAL A 127 17.17 -8.84 7.26
N GLU A 128 16.77 -7.84 6.47
CA GLU A 128 15.79 -6.83 6.91
C GLU A 128 14.38 -7.40 7.06
N PHE A 129 13.99 -8.28 6.15
CA PHE A 129 12.73 -9.01 6.22
C PHE A 129 12.85 -10.41 5.61
N PHE A 130 12.12 -11.35 6.19
CA PHE A 130 11.98 -12.71 5.66
C PHE A 130 10.79 -12.74 4.71
N PRO A 131 10.97 -13.05 3.41
CA PRO A 131 9.84 -13.27 2.54
C PRO A 131 9.05 -14.45 3.09
N ILE A 132 7.72 -14.34 3.03
CA ILE A 132 6.82 -15.43 3.38
C ILE A 132 6.36 -15.99 2.06
N ILE A 133 6.83 -17.19 1.71
CA ILE A 133 6.19 -17.94 0.64
C ILE A 133 4.94 -18.58 1.21
N CYS A 134 3.83 -17.93 0.90
CA CYS A 134 2.54 -18.61 0.90
C CYS A 134 2.59 -19.63 -0.24
N LEU A 135 2.92 -20.88 0.09
CA LEU A 135 2.63 -22.02 -0.78
C LEU A 135 1.11 -22.16 -0.83
N PHE A 136 0.47 -21.36 -1.67
CA PHE A 136 -0.84 -21.74 -2.19
C PHE A 136 -0.59 -22.97 -3.04
N GLY A 137 -1.23 -24.06 -2.62
CA GLY A 137 -0.94 -25.40 -3.11
C GLY A 137 -0.73 -25.40 -4.62
N LYS A 138 0.28 -26.16 -5.05
CA LYS A 138 0.44 -26.58 -6.45
C LYS A 138 -0.90 -27.14 -6.95
N PHE A 139 -1.77 -26.28 -7.45
CA PHE A 139 -2.84 -26.69 -8.34
C PHE A 139 -2.25 -26.70 -9.74
N GLN A 140 -1.38 -27.68 -10.00
CA GLN A 140 -1.21 -28.14 -11.37
C GLN A 140 -2.52 -28.81 -11.75
N ASN A 141 -3.50 -28.00 -12.15
CA ASN A 141 -4.70 -28.50 -12.77
C ASN A 141 -4.60 -28.26 -14.28
N THR A 142 -5.10 -29.22 -15.05
CA THR A 142 -5.09 -29.19 -16.51
C THR A 142 -6.12 -28.16 -16.98
N PHE A 143 -5.66 -26.93 -17.22
CA PHE A 143 -6.45 -25.92 -17.95
C PHE A 143 -6.19 -26.14 -19.45
N GLU A 144 -7.23 -26.40 -20.23
CA GLU A 144 -7.12 -26.71 -21.68
C GLU A 144 -6.16 -27.87 -22.00
N LYS A 145 -6.12 -28.91 -21.14
CA LYS A 145 -5.22 -30.08 -21.24
C LYS A 145 -3.72 -29.76 -21.11
N GLN A 146 -3.35 -28.56 -20.66
CA GLN A 146 -1.97 -28.17 -20.36
C GLN A 146 -1.84 -27.71 -18.88
N GLN A 147 -0.64 -27.82 -18.31
CA GLN A 147 -0.40 -27.40 -16.92
C GLN A 147 -0.42 -25.87 -16.82
N GLY A 148 -1.24 -25.32 -15.92
CA GLY A 148 -1.28 -23.90 -15.61
C GLY A 148 -0.92 -23.63 -14.14
N ILE A 149 -0.31 -22.47 -13.88
CA ILE A 149 -0.06 -21.94 -12.53
C ILE A 149 -1.19 -20.98 -12.19
N PHE A 150 -1.84 -21.19 -11.06
CA PHE A 150 -2.86 -20.29 -10.53
C PHE A 150 -2.23 -19.42 -9.45
N VAL A 151 -2.30 -18.11 -9.62
CA VAL A 151 -1.83 -17.11 -8.66
C VAL A 151 -3.06 -16.41 -8.09
N SER A 152 -3.16 -16.34 -6.76
CA SER A 152 -4.28 -15.71 -6.06
C SER A 152 -3.78 -14.52 -5.26
N GLU A 153 -4.42 -13.37 -5.43
CA GLU A 153 -4.01 -12.10 -4.83
C GLU A 153 -5.21 -11.41 -4.16
N ILE A 154 -4.97 -10.77 -3.02
CA ILE A 154 -5.98 -9.96 -2.31
C ILE A 154 -5.58 -8.50 -2.41
N GLU A 155 -6.33 -7.72 -3.17
CA GLU A 155 -6.14 -6.28 -3.34
C GLU A 155 -7.27 -5.54 -2.62
N ASN A 156 -7.03 -5.01 -1.41
CA ASN A 156 -7.94 -4.21 -0.55
C ASN A 156 -9.46 -4.53 -0.61
N LYS A 157 -10.15 -4.20 -1.71
CA LYS A 157 -11.59 -4.38 -1.91
C LYS A 157 -11.99 -5.57 -2.79
N TYR A 158 -11.05 -6.26 -3.44
CA TYR A 158 -11.32 -7.39 -4.31
C TYR A 158 -10.21 -8.44 -4.25
N CYS A 159 -10.53 -9.63 -4.73
CA CYS A 159 -9.66 -10.78 -4.84
C CYS A 159 -9.46 -11.09 -6.33
N VAL A 160 -8.26 -11.49 -6.69
CA VAL A 160 -7.83 -11.74 -8.06
C VAL A 160 -7.31 -13.18 -8.16
N VAL A 161 -7.65 -13.86 -9.24
CA VAL A 161 -7.05 -15.14 -9.63
C VAL A 161 -6.52 -15.04 -11.04
N GLU A 162 -5.23 -15.26 -11.20
CA GLU A 162 -4.52 -15.23 -12.47
C GLU A 162 -4.02 -16.62 -12.85
N ILE A 163 -4.15 -16.97 -14.13
CA ILE A 163 -3.72 -18.25 -14.67
C ILE A 163 -2.57 -17.99 -15.63
N TYR A 164 -1.42 -18.57 -15.34
CA TYR A 164 -0.21 -18.48 -16.15
C TYR A 164 0.10 -19.83 -16.83
N GLN A 165 0.50 -19.77 -18.10
CA GLN A 165 1.07 -20.89 -18.84
C GLN A 165 2.29 -20.39 -19.61
N ASP A 166 3.38 -21.16 -19.61
CA ASP A 166 4.67 -20.79 -20.25
C ASP A 166 5.18 -19.39 -19.85
N SER A 167 5.01 -19.04 -18.58
CA SER A 167 5.37 -17.72 -18.02
C SER A 167 4.61 -16.53 -18.62
N GLN A 168 3.48 -16.77 -19.29
CA GLN A 168 2.57 -15.74 -19.80
C GLN A 168 1.21 -15.80 -19.11
N LEU A 169 0.64 -14.64 -18.81
CA LEU A 169 -0.71 -14.52 -18.27
C LEU A 169 -1.73 -14.92 -19.34
N LYS A 170 -2.53 -15.97 -19.07
CA LYS A 170 -3.58 -16.45 -19.97
C LYS A 170 -4.94 -15.90 -19.61
N LYS A 171 -5.25 -15.82 -18.31
CA LYS A 171 -6.56 -15.36 -17.85
C LYS A 171 -6.47 -14.73 -16.47
N ARG A 172 -7.31 -13.72 -16.24
CA ARG A 172 -7.47 -13.06 -14.95
C ARG A 172 -8.95 -13.04 -14.58
N PHE A 173 -9.25 -13.36 -13.32
CA PHE A 173 -10.56 -13.30 -12.71
C PHE A 173 -10.52 -12.38 -11.51
N THR A 174 -11.62 -11.67 -11.27
CA THR A 174 -11.78 -10.79 -10.12
C THR A 174 -13.08 -11.12 -9.39
N GLY A 175 -13.10 -10.95 -8.07
CA GLY A 175 -14.29 -11.13 -7.24
C GLY A 175 -14.20 -10.33 -5.95
N ILE A 176 -15.30 -10.16 -5.23
CA ILE A 176 -15.32 -9.38 -3.98
C ILE A 176 -14.80 -10.15 -2.77
N SER A 177 -14.61 -11.47 -2.91
CA SER A 177 -14.09 -12.35 -1.86
C SER A 177 -13.34 -13.54 -2.47
N PRO A 178 -12.52 -14.26 -1.67
CA PRO A 178 -11.86 -15.49 -2.12
C PRO A 178 -12.83 -16.53 -2.70
N ASP A 179 -14.00 -16.72 -2.07
CA ASP A 179 -15.01 -17.67 -2.54
C ASP A 179 -15.67 -17.20 -3.84
N ASP A 180 -15.93 -15.89 -3.96
CA ASP A 180 -16.54 -15.30 -5.14
C ASP A 180 -15.65 -15.42 -6.37
N VAL A 181 -14.36 -15.05 -6.25
CA VAL A 181 -13.42 -15.12 -7.37
C VAL A 181 -13.20 -16.56 -7.84
N TRP A 182 -13.10 -17.53 -6.93
CA TRP A 182 -12.94 -18.94 -7.31
C TRP A 182 -14.20 -19.55 -7.90
N LYS A 183 -15.39 -19.18 -7.43
CA LYS A 183 -16.65 -19.54 -8.10
C LYS A 183 -16.71 -19.02 -9.54
N ASN A 184 -16.22 -17.80 -9.78
CA ASN A 184 -16.18 -17.21 -11.12
C ASN A 184 -15.26 -17.98 -12.08
N THR A 185 -14.19 -18.61 -11.57
CA THR A 185 -13.34 -19.48 -12.42
C THR A 185 -14.09 -20.70 -12.93
N ARG A 186 -15.10 -21.20 -12.18
CA ARG A 186 -15.77 -22.50 -12.35
C ARG A 186 -14.82 -23.72 -12.27
N LEU A 187 -13.58 -23.52 -11.85
CA LEU A 187 -12.56 -24.55 -11.69
C LEU A 187 -12.41 -24.89 -10.21
N ILE A 188 -11.90 -26.08 -9.90
CA ILE A 188 -11.48 -26.48 -8.54
C ILE A 188 -12.58 -26.27 -7.47
N GLN A 189 -13.80 -26.70 -7.77
CA GLN A 189 -14.97 -26.52 -6.88
C GLN A 189 -14.94 -27.38 -5.61
N GLN A 190 -13.96 -28.28 -5.48
CA GLN A 190 -13.81 -29.19 -4.33
C GLN A 190 -13.24 -28.51 -3.07
N TYR A 191 -12.67 -27.31 -3.20
CA TYR A 191 -12.17 -26.51 -2.08
C TYR A 191 -12.91 -25.19 -2.00
N ASN A 192 -13.01 -24.61 -0.80
CA ASN A 192 -13.53 -23.25 -0.67
C ASN A 192 -12.44 -22.22 -1.03
N GLY A 193 -12.86 -21.01 -1.42
CA GLY A 193 -11.95 -19.94 -1.82
C GLY A 193 -11.01 -19.54 -0.68
N THR A 194 -11.46 -19.57 0.58
CA THR A 194 -10.59 -19.25 1.72
C THR A 194 -9.44 -20.25 1.91
N GLN A 195 -9.63 -21.53 1.57
CA GLN A 195 -8.61 -22.57 1.56
C GLN A 195 -7.66 -22.39 0.38
N LEU A 196 -8.20 -22.06 -0.80
CA LEU A 196 -7.41 -21.80 -2.00
C LEU A 196 -6.53 -20.55 -1.85
N PHE A 197 -7.02 -19.54 -1.13
CA PHE A 197 -6.28 -18.37 -0.67
C PHE A 197 -5.53 -18.61 0.65
N GLY A 198 -5.47 -19.87 1.15
CA GLY A 198 -4.74 -20.32 2.34
C GLY A 198 -4.90 -19.47 3.61
N LEU A 199 -6.01 -18.76 3.73
CA LEU A 199 -6.42 -18.00 4.91
C LEU A 199 -6.76 -18.91 6.10
N THR A 200 -6.89 -20.21 5.85
CA THR A 200 -7.07 -21.24 6.87
C THR A 200 -5.77 -21.60 7.60
N SER A 201 -4.60 -21.18 7.10
CA SER A 201 -3.31 -21.45 7.75
C SER A 201 -3.19 -20.71 9.08
N SER A 202 -2.83 -21.44 10.15
CA SER A 202 -2.63 -20.86 11.49
C SER A 202 -1.53 -19.80 11.50
N VAL A 203 -0.47 -19.98 10.71
CA VAL A 203 0.63 -19.02 10.55
C VAL A 203 0.12 -17.74 9.88
N ILE A 204 -0.66 -17.86 8.81
CA ILE A 204 -1.26 -16.71 8.12
C ILE A 204 -2.23 -15.98 9.05
N GLN A 205 -3.04 -16.71 9.82
CA GLN A 205 -3.93 -16.08 10.80
C GLN A 205 -3.16 -15.34 11.90
N GLN A 206 -2.01 -15.88 12.35
CA GLN A 206 -1.15 -15.19 13.32
C GLN A 206 -0.51 -13.92 12.72
N LEU A 207 -0.05 -13.99 11.47
CA LEU A 207 0.52 -12.83 10.76
C LEU A 207 -0.53 -11.76 10.52
N VAL A 208 -1.74 -12.13 10.06
CA VAL A 208 -2.87 -11.23 9.95
C VAL A 208 -3.15 -10.59 11.30
N ARG A 209 -3.24 -11.36 12.40
CA ARG A 209 -3.44 -10.78 13.74
C ARG A 209 -2.32 -9.83 14.18
N LYS A 210 -1.08 -10.06 13.75
CA LYS A 210 0.09 -9.23 14.09
C LYS A 210 0.09 -7.89 13.34
N TYR A 211 -0.28 -7.90 12.05
CA TYR A 211 -0.22 -6.71 11.18
C TYR A 211 -1.57 -6.03 10.97
N GLN A 212 -2.68 -6.69 11.31
CA GLN A 212 -4.00 -6.09 11.26
C GLN A 212 -4.09 -4.97 12.28
N VAL A 213 -4.48 -3.79 11.79
CA VAL A 213 -4.83 -2.66 12.66
C VAL A 213 -5.96 -3.14 13.59
N PRO A 214 -5.74 -3.13 14.92
CA PRO A 214 -6.74 -3.64 15.84
C PRO A 214 -7.99 -2.75 15.75
N THR A 215 -9.14 -3.39 15.56
CA THR A 215 -10.45 -2.71 15.51
C THR A 215 -11.45 -3.44 16.40
N CYS A 216 -12.44 -2.73 16.92
CA CYS A 216 -13.52 -3.32 17.69
C CYS A 216 -14.85 -2.61 17.41
N LYS A 217 -15.95 -3.14 17.94
CA LYS A 217 -17.28 -2.50 17.83
C LYS A 217 -17.65 -1.84 19.16
N LEU A 218 -18.61 -0.92 19.12
CA LEU A 218 -19.14 -0.21 20.30
C LEU A 218 -19.49 -1.13 21.48
N LYS A 219 -20.03 -2.33 21.22
CA LYS A 219 -20.36 -3.33 22.24
C LYS A 219 -19.16 -3.86 23.04
N ASN A 220 -17.94 -3.71 22.53
CA ASN A 220 -16.72 -4.24 23.13
C ASN A 220 -16.02 -3.22 24.03
N TRP A 221 -16.58 -2.02 24.19
CA TRP A 221 -15.96 -0.91 24.92
C TRP A 221 -15.77 -1.15 26.41
N GLN A 222 -16.56 -2.04 27.00
CA GLN A 222 -16.45 -2.41 28.42
C GLN A 222 -15.35 -3.46 28.67
N ASP A 223 -14.89 -4.16 27.63
CA ASP A 223 -13.89 -5.20 27.74
C ASP A 223 -12.49 -4.61 27.53
N GLU A 224 -11.78 -4.39 28.65
CA GLU A 224 -10.42 -3.84 28.62
C GLU A 224 -9.47 -4.72 27.79
N SER A 225 -9.67 -6.04 27.77
CA SER A 225 -8.79 -6.97 27.05
C SER A 225 -8.84 -6.75 25.54
N ILE A 226 -10.00 -6.31 25.01
CA ILE A 226 -10.20 -5.98 23.59
C ILE A 226 -9.72 -4.55 23.30
N MET A 227 -9.94 -3.60 24.20
CA MET A 227 -9.59 -2.20 23.99
C MET A 227 -8.09 -1.91 24.18
N LYS A 228 -7.38 -2.70 24.99
CA LYS A 228 -5.96 -2.50 25.31
C LYS A 228 -5.01 -2.65 24.09
N PRO A 229 -5.22 -3.62 23.17
CA PRO A 229 -4.54 -3.64 21.88
C PRO A 229 -4.73 -2.35 21.06
N LEU A 230 -5.97 -1.81 21.01
CA LEU A 230 -6.27 -0.56 20.31
C LEU A 230 -5.53 0.63 20.95
N PHE A 231 -5.51 0.70 22.29
CA PHE A 231 -4.75 1.69 23.04
C PHE A 231 -3.25 1.62 22.73
N ASN A 232 -2.66 0.43 22.81
CA ASN A 232 -1.23 0.22 22.56
C ASN A 232 -0.83 0.65 21.13
N TYR A 233 -1.69 0.37 20.15
CA TYR A 233 -1.43 0.69 18.74
C TYR A 233 -1.65 2.17 18.43
N HIS A 234 -2.79 2.75 18.79
CA HIS A 234 -3.17 4.10 18.37
C HIS A 234 -2.73 5.21 19.32
N LEU A 235 -2.70 4.97 20.64
CA LEU A 235 -2.73 6.04 21.64
C LEU A 235 -1.51 6.08 22.59
N LYS A 236 -0.95 4.91 22.95
CA LYS A 236 0.10 4.77 23.98
C LYS A 236 1.34 5.63 23.75
N LYS A 237 1.78 5.80 22.49
CA LYS A 237 2.97 6.59 22.15
C LYS A 237 2.72 8.11 22.07
N ARG A 238 1.46 8.54 22.20
CA ARG A 238 0.99 9.90 21.89
C ARG A 238 0.17 10.52 23.02
N THR A 239 0.18 9.91 24.21
CA THR A 239 -0.56 10.38 25.38
C THR A 239 0.30 10.33 26.64
N LEU A 240 -0.18 10.94 27.72
CA LEU A 240 0.44 10.89 29.04
C LEU A 240 0.48 9.45 29.57
N THR A 241 1.57 9.10 30.25
CA THR A 241 1.87 7.73 30.73
C THR A 241 0.82 7.14 31.67
N ASN A 242 0.14 7.96 32.47
CA ASN A 242 -0.83 7.53 33.48
C ASN A 242 -2.26 7.98 33.18
N ILE A 243 -2.61 8.14 31.90
CA ILE A 243 -3.94 8.60 31.55
C ILE A 243 -5.01 7.51 31.73
N ASN A 244 -6.17 7.91 32.26
CA ASN A 244 -7.30 7.00 32.48
C ASN A 244 -8.14 6.82 31.20
N TRP A 245 -7.50 6.32 30.13
CA TRP A 245 -8.08 6.21 28.80
C TRP A 245 -9.27 5.25 28.72
N HIS A 246 -9.28 4.19 29.52
CA HIS A 246 -10.37 3.22 29.51
C HIS A 246 -11.63 3.81 30.17
N GLN A 247 -11.47 4.61 31.23
CA GLN A 247 -12.59 5.34 31.83
C GLN A 247 -13.21 6.36 30.87
N PHE A 248 -12.41 7.00 30.00
CA PHE A 248 -12.95 7.85 28.95
C PHE A 248 -13.94 7.09 28.05
N VAL A 249 -13.53 5.91 27.55
CA VAL A 249 -14.36 5.06 26.69
C VAL A 249 -15.60 4.56 27.45
N ILE A 250 -15.45 4.08 28.70
CA ILE A 250 -16.56 3.60 29.53
C ILE A 250 -17.56 4.71 29.86
N SER A 251 -17.07 5.91 30.22
CA SER A 251 -17.93 7.04 30.57
C SER A 251 -18.84 7.43 29.41
N TRP A 252 -18.34 7.30 28.19
CA TRP A 252 -19.12 7.57 26.99
C TRP A 252 -20.05 6.42 26.62
N ALA A 253 -19.63 5.16 26.78
CA ALA A 253 -20.50 3.99 26.59
C ALA A 253 -21.74 4.01 27.50
N LYS A 254 -21.67 4.74 28.64
CA LYS A 254 -22.77 4.94 29.58
C LYS A 254 -23.58 6.21 29.33
N SER A 255 -23.16 7.06 28.39
CA SER A 255 -23.84 8.32 28.06
C SER A 255 -24.87 8.11 26.96
N ASP A 256 -25.98 8.83 26.99
CA ASP A 256 -27.01 8.81 25.93
C ASP A 256 -26.63 9.67 24.70
N VAL A 257 -25.40 10.18 24.65
CA VAL A 257 -24.93 11.11 23.62
C VAL A 257 -24.37 10.34 22.43
N THR A 258 -24.92 10.57 21.24
CA THR A 258 -24.52 9.86 20.00
C THR A 258 -23.34 10.50 19.26
N ILE A 259 -22.94 11.73 19.63
CA ILE A 259 -21.84 12.48 19.01
C ILE A 259 -20.74 12.76 20.04
N ILE A 260 -19.50 12.42 19.73
CA ILE A 260 -18.36 12.66 20.63
C ILE A 260 -17.80 14.06 20.40
N ASP A 261 -18.04 14.98 21.35
CA ASP A 261 -17.20 16.19 21.51
C ASP A 261 -15.89 15.79 22.19
N LEU A 262 -14.89 15.50 21.36
CA LEU A 262 -13.62 14.98 21.83
C LEU A 262 -12.89 15.98 22.75
N LYS A 263 -12.96 17.28 22.47
CA LYS A 263 -12.17 18.28 23.20
C LYS A 263 -12.68 18.49 24.63
N SER A 264 -14.00 18.55 24.80
CA SER A 264 -14.60 18.75 26.12
C SER A 264 -14.43 17.53 27.03
N HIS A 265 -14.52 16.31 26.48
CA HIS A 265 -14.38 15.09 27.26
C HIS A 265 -12.91 14.77 27.60
N LEU A 266 -11.96 15.11 26.74
CA LEU A 266 -10.55 14.97 27.07
C LEU A 266 -10.14 15.92 28.22
N LYS A 267 -10.72 17.12 28.33
CA LYS A 267 -10.46 18.01 29.48
C LYS A 267 -10.84 17.42 30.85
N ILE A 268 -11.68 16.38 30.89
CA ILE A 268 -12.08 15.70 32.14
C ILE A 268 -10.97 14.78 32.63
N ILE A 269 -10.23 14.14 31.72
CA ILE A 269 -9.20 13.14 32.04
C ILE A 269 -7.77 13.72 32.00
N TYR A 270 -7.60 14.94 31.52
CA TYR A 270 -6.34 15.67 31.45
C TYR A 270 -6.27 16.82 32.47
N PRO A 271 -5.07 17.28 32.86
CA PRO A 271 -4.91 18.43 33.75
C PRO A 271 -5.60 19.71 33.23
N HIS A 272 -6.11 20.56 34.12
CA HIS A 272 -6.94 21.74 33.80
C HIS A 272 -6.33 22.75 32.82
N ASN A 273 -4.99 22.79 32.67
CA ASN A 273 -4.27 23.69 31.75
C ASN A 273 -3.47 22.92 30.68
N TYR A 274 -3.85 21.67 30.41
CA TYR A 274 -3.14 20.86 29.44
C TYR A 274 -3.42 21.33 28.00
N ASN A 275 -2.35 21.69 27.29
CA ASN A 275 -2.40 22.05 25.88
C ASN A 275 -2.18 20.80 25.03
N PHE A 276 -3.27 20.29 24.47
CA PHE A 276 -3.24 19.18 23.54
C PHE A 276 -2.47 19.56 22.28
N ASP A 277 -1.49 18.75 21.92
CA ASP A 277 -0.90 18.83 20.60
C ASP A 277 -1.83 18.19 19.55
N GLU A 278 -1.66 18.58 18.29
CA GLU A 278 -2.51 18.11 17.21
C GLU A 278 -2.36 16.59 16.96
N ARG A 279 -1.19 16.03 17.26
CA ARG A 279 -0.88 14.61 17.05
C ARG A 279 -1.57 13.72 18.08
N GLU A 280 -1.70 14.19 19.31
CA GLU A 280 -2.43 13.55 20.40
C GLU A 280 -3.94 13.57 20.13
N PHE A 281 -4.49 14.68 19.65
CA PHE A 281 -5.90 14.74 19.24
C PHE A 281 -6.20 13.79 18.07
N ARG A 282 -5.28 13.67 17.11
CA ARG A 282 -5.38 12.70 16.00
C ARG A 282 -5.32 11.26 16.50
N ALA A 283 -4.45 10.96 17.46
CA ALA A 283 -4.36 9.62 18.08
C ALA A 283 -5.66 9.23 18.77
N TRP A 284 -6.28 10.17 19.49
CA TRP A 284 -7.59 9.98 20.11
C TRP A 284 -8.72 9.79 19.08
N LYS A 285 -8.68 10.51 17.96
CA LYS A 285 -9.64 10.30 16.86
C LYS A 285 -9.45 8.93 16.19
N ALA A 286 -8.21 8.48 16.02
CA ALA A 286 -7.89 7.20 15.42
C ALA A 286 -8.39 6.01 16.26
N ILE A 287 -8.18 6.04 17.58
CA ILE A 287 -8.70 4.98 18.46
C ILE A 287 -10.23 4.93 18.47
N LEU A 288 -10.91 6.08 18.42
CA LEU A 288 -12.37 6.15 18.36
C LEU A 288 -12.90 5.56 17.04
N HIS A 289 -12.32 5.92 15.91
CA HIS A 289 -12.68 5.32 14.62
C HIS A 289 -12.41 3.82 14.59
N ALA A 290 -11.26 3.37 15.09
CA ALA A 290 -10.92 1.95 15.18
C ALA A 290 -11.87 1.17 16.11
N SER A 291 -12.46 1.83 17.10
CA SER A 291 -13.43 1.26 18.03
C SER A 291 -14.89 1.30 17.56
N GLY A 292 -15.13 1.75 16.32
CA GLY A 292 -16.43 1.73 15.66
C GLY A 292 -17.18 3.06 15.64
N CYS A 293 -16.57 4.18 16.06
CA CYS A 293 -17.17 5.50 15.93
C CYS A 293 -17.10 6.02 14.50
N THR A 294 -18.22 6.50 13.96
CA THR A 294 -18.28 7.16 12.66
C THR A 294 -18.53 8.66 12.77
N ASN A 295 -19.07 9.14 13.89
CA ASN A 295 -19.44 10.54 14.14
C ASN A 295 -18.59 11.18 15.25
N VAL A 296 -17.29 11.41 14.99
CA VAL A 296 -16.38 12.14 15.91
C VAL A 296 -16.18 13.55 15.38
N THR A 297 -16.76 14.55 16.03
CA THR A 297 -16.67 15.96 15.60
C THR A 297 -15.63 16.72 16.44
N PRO A 298 -14.85 17.65 15.84
CA PRO A 298 -13.93 18.51 16.59
C PRO A 298 -14.59 19.70 17.31
N TRP A 299 -15.92 19.84 17.24
CA TRP A 299 -16.63 21.09 17.56
C TRP A 299 -17.40 21.02 18.87
N LEU A 300 -17.39 22.15 19.58
CA LEU A 300 -18.22 22.42 20.76
C LEU A 300 -19.69 22.13 20.46
N CYS A 301 -20.32 21.29 21.27
CA CYS A 301 -21.76 21.17 21.31
C CYS A 301 -22.37 22.57 21.57
N GLY A 302 -23.05 23.15 20.58
CA GLY A 302 -23.76 24.41 20.74
C GLY A 302 -23.91 25.35 19.54
N LYS A 303 -23.27 25.16 18.38
CA LYS A 303 -23.51 26.00 17.18
C LYS A 303 -23.27 25.27 15.85
N SER A 304 -24.23 24.42 15.43
CA SER A 304 -24.66 24.14 14.04
C SER A 304 -25.21 22.71 13.92
N GLU A 305 -26.50 22.56 13.60
CA GLU A 305 -27.20 21.28 13.42
C GLU A 305 -27.31 20.87 11.94
N VAL A 306 -26.22 20.81 11.18
CA VAL A 306 -26.29 20.34 9.78
C VAL A 306 -25.25 19.26 9.50
N ASN A 307 -25.75 18.07 9.16
CA ASN A 307 -24.98 16.90 8.78
C ASN A 307 -24.41 17.09 7.36
N PHE A 308 -23.10 17.31 7.24
CA PHE A 308 -22.44 17.72 5.99
C PHE A 308 -22.30 16.63 4.92
N ALA A 309 -22.60 15.36 5.23
CA ALA A 309 -22.52 14.28 4.26
C ALA A 309 -23.63 14.37 3.19
N GLU A 310 -24.79 14.93 3.53
CA GLU A 310 -25.99 15.01 2.67
C GLU A 310 -25.90 16.16 1.65
N TYR A 311 -25.05 17.16 1.90
CA TYR A 311 -25.04 18.44 1.17
C TYR A 311 -23.80 18.67 0.32
N ARG A 312 -22.85 17.71 0.33
CA ARG A 312 -21.52 17.84 -0.30
C ARG A 312 -21.56 18.04 -1.82
N GLU A 313 -22.61 17.56 -2.48
CA GLU A 313 -22.82 17.73 -3.92
C GLU A 313 -23.19 19.18 -4.29
N ASN A 314 -23.86 19.90 -3.38
CA ASN A 314 -24.42 21.23 -3.67
C ASN A 314 -23.62 22.36 -3.01
N TYR A 315 -22.83 22.08 -1.97
CA TYR A 315 -22.22 23.12 -1.13
C TYR A 315 -20.73 22.89 -0.82
N ILE A 316 -19.99 24.00 -0.71
CA ILE A 316 -18.58 24.09 -0.38
C ILE A 316 -18.42 24.92 0.90
N VAL A 317 -17.64 24.43 1.87
CA VAL A 317 -17.32 25.18 3.10
C VAL A 317 -16.00 25.91 2.94
N GLN A 318 -16.01 27.23 3.13
CA GLN A 318 -14.81 28.06 3.16
C GLN A 318 -14.77 28.83 4.49
N GLY A 319 -13.97 28.34 5.45
CA GLY A 319 -13.93 28.89 6.80
C GLY A 319 -15.29 28.74 7.52
N ASN A 320 -15.89 29.86 7.91
CA ASN A 320 -17.22 29.92 8.56
C ASN A 320 -18.38 30.18 7.57
N LEU A 321 -18.15 30.14 6.26
CA LEU A 321 -19.15 30.45 5.23
C LEU A 321 -19.52 29.19 4.44
N LEU A 322 -20.81 29.04 4.13
CA LEU A 322 -21.33 27.97 3.28
C LEU A 322 -21.65 28.53 1.89
N TRP A 323 -21.00 28.00 0.86
CA TRP A 323 -21.17 28.44 -0.53
C TRP A 323 -21.91 27.41 -1.34
N CYS A 324 -22.91 27.81 -2.12
CA CYS A 324 -23.52 26.92 -3.11
C CYS A 324 -22.61 26.78 -4.34
N HIS A 325 -22.26 25.55 -4.69
CA HIS A 325 -21.44 25.20 -5.86
C HIS A 325 -22.10 25.65 -7.19
N PHE A 326 -23.41 25.46 -7.33
CA PHE A 326 -24.13 25.78 -8.58
C PHE A 326 -24.60 27.23 -8.68
N CYS A 327 -24.85 27.89 -7.55
CA CYS A 327 -25.34 29.27 -7.53
C CYS A 327 -24.23 30.30 -7.29
N ASN A 328 -23.07 29.87 -6.82
CA ASN A 328 -21.92 30.70 -6.44
C ASN A 328 -22.33 31.89 -5.55
N VAL A 329 -23.19 31.60 -4.58
CA VAL A 329 -23.65 32.54 -3.54
C VAL A 329 -23.43 31.94 -2.17
N GLU A 330 -23.20 32.79 -1.19
CA GLU A 330 -23.21 32.43 0.22
C GLU A 330 -24.64 32.07 0.65
N VAL A 331 -24.80 30.99 1.41
CA VAL A 331 -26.07 30.49 1.92
C VAL A 331 -25.99 30.43 3.44
N ASP A 332 -27.01 30.99 4.11
CA ASP A 332 -27.09 30.94 5.57
C ASP A 332 -27.22 29.49 6.04
N HIS A 333 -26.22 29.05 6.80
CA HIS A 333 -26.14 27.70 7.33
C HIS A 333 -26.55 27.61 8.81
N LYS A 334 -26.98 28.72 9.42
CA LYS A 334 -27.45 28.74 10.81
C LYS A 334 -28.74 27.95 11.01
N ARG A 335 -29.53 27.73 9.95
CA ARG A 335 -30.77 26.95 9.97
C ARG A 335 -30.80 25.98 8.79
N LYS A 336 -31.10 24.71 9.05
CA LYS A 336 -31.22 23.67 8.01
C LYS A 336 -32.22 24.05 6.92
N ASP A 337 -33.37 24.60 7.29
CA ASP A 337 -34.39 25.10 6.36
C ASP A 337 -33.85 26.07 5.29
N SER A 338 -32.87 26.90 5.64
CA SER A 338 -32.30 27.89 4.71
C SER A 338 -31.47 27.20 3.62
N VAL A 339 -30.78 26.12 4.00
CA VAL A 339 -29.98 25.27 3.11
C VAL A 339 -30.88 24.41 2.22
N ASP A 340 -31.96 23.85 2.78
CA ASP A 340 -32.92 23.04 2.04
C ASP A 340 -33.73 23.89 1.05
N LYS A 341 -34.24 25.04 1.48
CA LYS A 341 -34.96 25.95 0.58
C LYS A 341 -34.11 26.44 -0.58
N HIS A 342 -32.80 26.61 -0.37
CA HIS A 342 -31.90 27.07 -1.43
C HIS A 342 -31.77 26.03 -2.56
N ILE A 343 -31.57 24.74 -2.24
CA ILE A 343 -31.46 23.68 -3.26
C ILE A 343 -32.77 23.42 -4.00
N GLU A 344 -33.91 23.70 -3.36
CA GLU A 344 -35.23 23.59 -3.97
C GLU A 344 -35.59 24.79 -4.85
N THR A 345 -34.80 25.87 -4.85
CA THR A 345 -35.10 27.02 -5.70
C THR A 345 -35.02 26.67 -7.19
N VAL A 346 -35.96 27.21 -7.97
CA VAL A 346 -35.96 27.10 -9.44
C VAL A 346 -34.63 27.59 -10.04
N LYS A 347 -34.00 28.59 -9.42
CA LYS A 347 -32.68 29.12 -9.83
C LYS A 347 -31.58 28.07 -9.67
N HIS A 348 -31.54 27.38 -8.53
CA HIS A 348 -30.56 26.31 -8.27
C HIS A 348 -30.75 25.12 -9.22
N LEU A 349 -31.97 24.64 -9.37
CA LEU A 349 -32.30 23.52 -10.26
C LEU A 349 -31.89 23.81 -11.72
N ASN A 350 -32.16 25.03 -12.21
CA ASN A 350 -31.75 25.44 -13.55
C ASN A 350 -30.23 25.52 -13.72
N ASN A 351 -29.50 26.00 -12.70
CA ASN A 351 -28.04 26.07 -12.75
C ASN A 351 -27.39 24.68 -12.67
N LYS A 352 -27.93 23.78 -11.83
CA LYS A 352 -27.49 22.39 -11.72
C LYS A 352 -27.64 21.64 -13.05
N ASN A 353 -28.77 21.80 -13.73
CA ASN A 353 -29.03 21.16 -15.02
C ASN A 353 -28.14 21.71 -16.17
N LYS A 354 -27.77 23.01 -16.13
CA LYS A 354 -26.82 23.62 -17.09
C LYS A 354 -25.39 23.12 -16.92
N ASN A 355 -24.96 22.82 -15.70
CA ASN A 355 -23.61 22.28 -15.46
C ASN A 355 -23.50 20.81 -15.89
N ASN A 356 -24.54 19.98 -15.70
CA ASN A 356 -24.54 18.59 -16.16
C ASN A 356 -24.51 18.45 -17.70
N SER A 357 -24.99 19.44 -18.44
CA SER A 357 -24.96 19.41 -19.91
C SER A 357 -23.59 19.75 -20.51
N ASN A 358 -22.68 20.37 -19.73
CA ASN A 358 -21.32 20.67 -20.17
C ASN A 358 -20.33 19.50 -19.96
N SER A 359 -20.71 18.42 -19.27
CA SER A 359 -19.81 17.28 -18.99
C SER A 359 -19.72 16.26 -20.14
N LEU A 360 -20.42 16.45 -21.26
CA LEU A 360 -20.48 15.51 -22.39
C LEU A 360 -19.73 15.95 -23.66
N LEU A 361 -18.96 17.04 -23.63
CA LEU A 361 -18.14 17.41 -24.78
C LEU A 361 -16.72 16.85 -24.65
N GLN A 362 -16.57 15.58 -25.07
CA GLN A 362 -15.30 15.04 -25.53
C GLN A 362 -14.89 15.82 -26.80
N ARG A 363 -14.15 16.93 -26.64
CA ARG A 363 -13.54 17.67 -27.77
C ARG A 363 -12.05 17.32 -27.82
N THR A 364 -11.59 16.85 -28.97
CA THR A 364 -10.18 16.51 -29.21
C THR A 364 -9.30 17.76 -29.21
N LEU A 365 -8.15 17.68 -28.50
CA LEU A 365 -7.16 18.74 -28.21
C LEU A 365 -6.75 19.66 -29.40
N PRO A 366 -6.59 19.21 -30.66
CA PRO A 366 -6.17 20.09 -31.76
C PRO A 366 -7.22 21.16 -32.13
N SER A 367 -8.48 20.96 -31.75
CA SER A 367 -9.57 21.89 -32.05
C SER A 367 -9.71 23.04 -31.04
N PHE A 368 -8.97 22.99 -29.91
CA PHE A 368 -9.09 23.97 -28.84
C PHE A 368 -8.25 25.22 -29.10
N GLU A 369 -7.01 25.09 -29.59
CA GLU A 369 -6.08 26.23 -29.73
C GLU A 369 -6.49 27.23 -30.84
N ASN A 370 -7.17 26.77 -31.89
CA ASN A 370 -7.52 27.60 -33.06
C ASN A 370 -8.83 28.40 -32.92
N THR A 371 -9.55 28.31 -31.78
CA THR A 371 -10.85 28.99 -31.58
C THR A 371 -11.04 29.64 -30.21
N LEU A 372 -9.96 29.93 -29.48
CA LEU A 372 -10.07 30.58 -28.16
C LEU A 372 -10.42 32.06 -28.31
N ASN A 373 -11.50 32.47 -27.65
CA ASN A 373 -11.76 33.90 -27.48
C ASN A 373 -10.75 34.52 -26.50
N GLU A 374 -10.60 35.85 -26.55
CA GLU A 374 -9.68 36.62 -25.68
C GLU A 374 -9.83 36.27 -24.19
N ARG A 375 -11.05 35.99 -23.73
CA ARG A 375 -11.32 35.60 -22.35
C ARG A 375 -10.72 34.24 -22.02
N GLU A 376 -10.90 33.25 -22.88
CA GLU A 376 -10.36 31.90 -22.67
C GLU A 376 -8.84 31.88 -22.69
N LYS A 377 -8.23 32.68 -23.58
CA LYS A 377 -6.77 32.82 -23.66
C LYS A 377 -6.18 33.34 -22.35
N ILE A 378 -6.72 34.45 -21.83
CA ILE A 378 -6.23 35.08 -20.60
C ILE A 378 -6.41 34.18 -19.37
N ASN A 379 -7.53 33.46 -19.27
CA ASN A 379 -7.75 32.58 -18.13
C ASN A 379 -6.83 31.34 -18.17
N LYS A 380 -6.45 30.85 -19.35
CA LYS A 380 -5.43 29.82 -19.50
C LYS A 380 -4.05 30.32 -19.07
N GLU A 381 -3.63 31.50 -19.56
CA GLU A 381 -2.34 32.11 -19.22
C GLU A 381 -2.20 32.40 -17.70
N ILE A 382 -3.29 32.79 -17.03
CA ILE A 382 -3.28 33.00 -15.58
C ILE A 382 -3.10 31.69 -14.81
N VAL A 383 -3.79 30.62 -15.23
CA VAL A 383 -3.62 29.31 -14.59
C VAL A 383 -2.17 28.85 -14.75
N GLU A 384 -1.61 28.94 -15.95
CA GLU A 384 -0.21 28.58 -16.22
C GLU A 384 0.78 29.39 -15.36
N ALA A 385 0.59 30.71 -15.28
CA ALA A 385 1.47 31.57 -14.48
C ALA A 385 1.40 31.24 -12.98
N PHE A 386 0.19 30.99 -12.45
CA PHE A 386 0.01 30.67 -11.04
C PHE A 386 0.50 29.28 -10.69
N THR A 387 0.27 28.27 -11.53
CA THR A 387 0.82 26.93 -11.26
C THR A 387 2.34 26.93 -11.37
N TYR A 388 2.91 27.65 -12.34
CA TYR A 388 4.35 27.79 -12.49
C TYR A 388 5.01 28.48 -11.29
N ALA A 389 4.34 29.48 -10.71
CA ALA A 389 4.83 30.22 -9.55
C ALA A 389 4.43 29.59 -8.19
N ASP A 390 3.78 28.42 -8.19
CA ASP A 390 3.21 27.77 -7.00
C ASP A 390 2.30 28.69 -6.16
N ILE A 391 1.43 29.45 -6.85
CA ILE A 391 0.48 30.37 -6.25
C ILE A 391 -0.91 29.73 -6.25
N PRO A 392 -1.57 29.58 -5.08
CA PRO A 392 -2.94 29.08 -5.03
C PRO A 392 -3.91 29.96 -5.82
N LEU A 393 -4.76 29.35 -6.67
CA LEU A 393 -5.68 30.07 -7.55
C LEU A 393 -6.67 30.97 -6.78
N GLU A 394 -6.97 30.67 -5.51
CA GLU A 394 -7.82 31.47 -4.63
C GLU A 394 -7.25 32.88 -4.39
N LYS A 395 -5.95 33.08 -4.58
CA LYS A 395 -5.32 34.39 -4.46
C LYS A 395 -5.77 35.36 -5.56
N ILE A 396 -6.34 34.87 -6.67
CA ILE A 396 -6.87 35.74 -7.72
C ILE A 396 -7.95 36.69 -7.19
N GLU A 397 -8.76 36.25 -6.21
CA GLU A 397 -9.84 37.06 -5.67
C GLU A 397 -9.31 38.33 -4.98
N LYS A 398 -8.11 38.25 -4.39
CA LYS A 398 -7.43 39.41 -3.78
C LYS A 398 -6.74 40.31 -4.81
N LEU A 399 -6.30 39.74 -5.93
CA LEU A 399 -5.61 40.46 -7.00
C LEU A 399 -6.59 41.10 -8.00
N LYS A 400 -7.82 40.60 -8.06
CA LYS A 400 -8.84 41.02 -9.04
C LYS A 400 -9.12 42.53 -9.02
N PRO A 401 -9.27 43.22 -7.87
CA PRO A 401 -9.48 44.67 -7.87
C PRO A 401 -8.32 45.44 -8.49
N PHE A 402 -7.08 45.01 -8.22
CA PHE A 402 -5.88 45.61 -8.81
C PHE A 402 -5.82 45.36 -10.31
N LEU A 403 -6.00 44.10 -10.74
CA LEU A 403 -5.95 43.71 -12.14
C LEU A 403 -7.05 44.40 -12.95
N LEU A 404 -8.25 44.55 -12.40
CA LEU A 404 -9.36 45.23 -13.05
C LEU A 404 -9.09 46.73 -13.25
N ASN A 405 -8.41 47.39 -12.30
CA ASN A 405 -8.13 48.82 -12.36
C ASN A 405 -6.88 49.17 -13.18
N HIS A 406 -5.91 48.25 -13.28
CA HIS A 406 -4.59 48.55 -13.84
C HIS A 406 -4.21 47.71 -15.07
N CYS A 407 -4.98 46.67 -15.42
CA CYS A 407 -4.72 45.84 -16.60
C CYS A 407 -5.87 45.93 -17.61
N LYS A 408 -5.54 46.18 -18.89
CA LYS A 408 -6.53 46.38 -19.97
C LYS A 408 -7.56 45.25 -20.08
N ASN A 409 -7.17 44.01 -19.78
CA ASN A 409 -8.05 42.85 -19.85
C ASN A 409 -8.34 42.21 -18.47
N GLY A 410 -8.07 42.93 -17.37
CA GLY A 410 -8.27 42.42 -16.02
C GLY A 410 -9.72 42.04 -15.70
N GLY A 411 -10.68 42.69 -16.36
CA GLY A 411 -12.11 42.37 -16.25
C GLY A 411 -12.52 41.03 -16.89
N LEU A 412 -11.70 40.45 -17.76
CA LEU A 412 -11.96 39.15 -18.40
C LEU A 412 -11.56 37.96 -17.49
N ILE A 413 -10.80 38.24 -16.44
CA ILE A 413 -10.32 37.25 -15.49
C ILE A 413 -11.47 36.71 -14.65
N THR A 414 -11.66 35.40 -14.72
CA THR A 414 -12.70 34.69 -13.97
C THR A 414 -12.28 34.44 -12.52
N GLY A 415 -13.26 34.14 -11.67
CA GLY A 415 -13.00 33.81 -10.27
C GLY A 415 -12.30 32.46 -10.12
N ALA A 416 -11.74 32.22 -8.93
CA ALA A 416 -10.93 31.05 -8.61
C ALA A 416 -11.63 29.72 -8.92
N ASN A 417 -12.96 29.64 -8.71
CA ASN A 417 -13.75 28.45 -9.00
C ASN A 417 -13.74 28.10 -10.50
N GLN A 418 -13.92 29.11 -11.36
CA GLN A 418 -13.92 28.91 -12.81
C GLN A 418 -12.50 28.56 -13.32
N LEU A 419 -11.46 29.18 -12.76
CA LEU A 419 -10.06 28.82 -13.04
C LEU A 419 -9.79 27.36 -12.69
N ARG A 420 -10.25 26.90 -11.51
CA ARG A 420 -10.05 25.54 -11.02
C ARG A 420 -10.84 24.47 -11.78
N GLU A 421 -12.08 24.75 -12.13
CA GLU A 421 -12.97 23.73 -12.71
C GLU A 421 -12.91 23.67 -14.23
N LYS A 422 -12.72 24.81 -14.90
CA LYS A 422 -12.69 24.87 -16.37
C LYS A 422 -11.28 24.86 -16.94
N TYR A 423 -10.39 25.70 -16.43
CA TYR A 423 -9.11 25.99 -17.10
C TYR A 423 -7.95 25.13 -16.58
N LEU A 424 -7.91 24.80 -15.29
CA LEU A 424 -6.88 23.94 -14.69
C LEU A 424 -6.84 22.50 -15.27
N PRO A 425 -7.98 21.81 -15.49
CA PRO A 425 -7.95 20.48 -16.09
C PRO A 425 -7.41 20.50 -17.53
N LEU A 426 -7.71 21.55 -18.29
CA LEU A 426 -7.21 21.73 -19.66
C LEU A 426 -5.69 21.92 -19.68
N SER A 427 -5.14 22.75 -18.78
CA SER A 427 -3.69 22.92 -18.63
C SER A 427 -3.01 21.62 -18.19
N TYR A 428 -3.63 20.85 -17.29
CA TYR A 428 -3.13 19.55 -16.85
C TYR A 428 -3.04 18.54 -18.02
N GLU A 429 -4.09 18.42 -18.83
CA GLU A 429 -4.10 17.49 -19.97
C GLU A 429 -3.02 17.80 -21.00
N VAL A 430 -2.80 19.09 -21.29
CA VAL A 430 -1.74 19.54 -22.22
C VAL A 430 -0.36 19.16 -21.70
N GLU A 431 -0.07 19.44 -20.42
CA GLU A 431 1.21 19.08 -19.80
C GLU A 431 1.39 17.57 -19.67
N LEU A 432 0.33 16.82 -19.37
CA LEU A 432 0.38 15.36 -19.32
C LEU A 432 0.74 14.75 -20.69
N GLN A 433 0.23 15.31 -21.78
CA GLN A 433 0.59 14.84 -23.14
C GLN A 433 2.03 15.17 -23.50
N LYS A 434 2.53 16.35 -23.14
CA LYS A 434 3.95 16.71 -23.31
C LYS A 434 4.84 15.74 -22.52
N LEU A 435 4.52 15.52 -21.25
CA LEU A 435 5.24 14.61 -20.38
C LEU A 435 5.25 13.18 -20.92
N LYS A 436 4.11 12.68 -21.42
CA LYS A 436 4.03 11.37 -22.07
C LYS A 436 5.02 11.27 -23.23
N ASN A 437 5.01 12.24 -24.13
CA ASN A 437 5.94 12.28 -25.27
C ASN A 437 7.40 12.37 -24.83
N ASP A 438 7.68 13.12 -23.77
CA ASP A 438 9.04 13.27 -23.22
C ASP A 438 9.55 12.00 -22.54
N ILE A 439 8.67 11.10 -22.11
CA ILE A 439 9.00 9.90 -21.34
C ILE A 439 9.05 8.63 -22.21
N VAL A 440 8.37 8.59 -23.36
CA VAL A 440 8.40 7.44 -24.27
C VAL A 440 9.85 7.00 -24.54
N ASP A 441 10.11 5.69 -24.41
CA ASP A 441 11.40 5.02 -24.63
C ASP A 441 12.56 5.45 -23.71
N LYS A 442 12.28 6.11 -22.58
CA LYS A 442 13.29 6.45 -21.56
C LYS A 442 13.21 5.52 -20.35
N ILE A 443 14.37 5.25 -19.74
CA ILE A 443 14.44 4.57 -18.43
C ILE A 443 14.04 5.59 -17.36
N ILE A 444 12.99 5.30 -16.60
CA ILE A 444 12.44 6.19 -15.58
C ILE A 444 12.80 5.63 -14.20
N CYS A 445 13.28 6.50 -13.32
CA CYS A 445 13.33 6.22 -11.89
C CYS A 445 12.13 6.88 -11.21
N LEU A 446 11.32 6.08 -10.51
CA LEU A 446 10.17 6.57 -9.74
C LEU A 446 10.56 6.56 -8.26
N THR A 447 10.82 7.74 -7.70
CA THR A 447 10.93 7.93 -6.25
C THR A 447 9.53 8.18 -5.68
N ILE A 448 9.06 7.25 -4.87
CA ILE A 448 7.80 7.36 -4.14
C ILE A 448 8.13 7.87 -2.74
N ASP A 449 7.63 9.06 -2.42
CA ASP A 449 7.73 9.61 -1.07
C ASP A 449 6.45 9.31 -0.28
N GLU A 450 6.53 8.39 0.67
CA GLU A 450 5.43 8.08 1.59
C GLU A 450 5.35 9.11 2.74
N THR A 451 5.32 10.40 2.40
CA THR A 451 4.85 11.39 3.39
C THR A 451 3.35 11.29 3.51
N THR A 452 2.89 10.86 4.68
CA THR A 452 1.48 10.94 5.05
C THR A 452 1.09 12.41 5.19
N ASP A 453 0.08 12.85 4.44
CA ASP A 453 -0.45 14.20 4.57
C ASP A 453 -1.03 14.41 5.98
N HIS A 454 -1.23 15.68 6.37
CA HIS A 454 -1.80 16.03 7.68
C HIS A 454 -3.17 15.37 7.95
N CYS A 455 -3.85 14.83 6.91
CA CYS A 455 -5.16 14.18 6.97
C CYS A 455 -5.10 12.65 7.00
N GLY A 456 -3.93 12.01 6.87
CA GLY A 456 -3.81 10.54 6.82
C GLY A 456 -4.51 9.90 5.63
N ARG A 457 -4.57 10.57 4.47
CA ARG A 457 -5.05 9.93 3.23
C ARG A 457 -3.89 9.20 2.58
N HIS A 458 -4.10 7.94 2.23
CA HIS A 458 -3.21 7.23 1.32
C HIS A 458 -3.52 7.71 -0.11
N ALA A 459 -2.47 8.03 -0.86
CA ALA A 459 -2.57 8.36 -2.28
C ALA A 459 -3.14 7.19 -3.08
#